data_AF-A0A7S1UKG4-F1
#
_entry.id   AF-A0A7S1UKG4-F1
#
_cell.length_a   1.000
_cell.length_b   1.000
_cell.length_c   1.000
_cell.angle_alpha   90.00
_cell.angle_beta   90.00
_cell.angle_gamma   90.00
#
_symmetry.space_group_name_H-M   'P 1'
#
loop_
_entity.id
_entity.type
_entity.pdbx_description
1 polymer ?
#
loop_
_entity_poly.entity_id
_entity_poly.type
_entity_poly.pdbx_seq_one_letter_code
_entity_poly.pdbx_strand_id
1 'polypeptide(L)'
;HRKFIMGAPRKFKTDSNILSLEEFGKNRGLEKTKEAYTNEMEQFESNLADAMQCSMWANYFHRYCRLHYAEENLVFWQELQHVKSLQIGESDQALLNANTVTEPEMRDRIKRLVERFILEDSPYQVNIDHSMRQQIEDNLKTLE
;
A
#
# COMPACT_ATOMS: atom_id res chain seq x y z
N HIS A 1 4.16 20.75 3.12
CA HIS A 1 3.14 19.71 2.85
C HIS A 1 2.01 19.64 3.90
N ARG A 2 2.28 19.57 5.21
CA ARG A 2 1.21 19.54 6.26
C ARG A 2 0.26 20.75 6.29
N LYS A 3 0.72 21.96 5.93
CA LYS A 3 -0.12 23.19 5.94
C LYS A 3 -1.15 23.28 4.81
N PHE A 4 -0.96 22.56 3.69
CA PHE A 4 -1.88 22.61 2.55
C PHE A 4 -3.16 21.80 2.80
N ILE A 5 -3.03 20.68 3.51
CA ILE A 5 -4.14 19.76 3.81
C ILE A 5 -5.10 20.36 4.87
N MET A 6 -4.60 21.24 5.76
CA MET A 6 -5.41 21.82 6.84
C MET A 6 -6.24 23.05 6.44
N GLY A 7 -5.99 23.66 5.27
CA GLY A 7 -6.70 24.85 4.80
C GLY A 7 -7.78 24.59 3.73
N ALA A 8 -7.95 23.35 3.27
CA ALA A 8 -8.88 23.04 2.20
C ALA A 8 -10.35 23.15 2.67
N PRO A 9 -11.21 23.92 1.98
CA PRO A 9 -12.63 24.04 2.30
C PRO A 9 -13.31 22.67 2.40
N ARG A 10 -14.25 22.49 3.36
CA ARG A 10 -14.98 21.22 3.56
C ARG A 10 -15.67 20.68 2.30
N LYS A 11 -15.98 21.54 1.32
CA LYS A 11 -16.51 21.16 0.00
C LYS A 11 -15.53 20.42 -0.93
N PHE A 12 -14.25 20.33 -0.58
CA PHE A 12 -13.27 19.45 -1.23
C PHE A 12 -13.06 18.13 -0.48
N LYS A 13 -13.79 17.89 0.62
CA LYS A 13 -13.67 16.66 1.44
C LYS A 13 -14.63 15.55 1.06
N THR A 14 -15.48 15.72 0.06
CA THR A 14 -16.44 14.69 -0.38
C THR A 14 -16.33 14.46 -1.88
N ASP A 15 -15.88 13.25 -2.23
CA ASP A 15 -16.28 12.48 -3.41
C ASP A 15 -16.25 13.21 -4.75
N SER A 16 -15.04 13.57 -5.18
CA SER A 16 -14.82 13.83 -6.60
C SER A 16 -15.11 12.55 -7.39
N ASN A 17 -16.08 12.62 -8.31
CA ASN A 17 -16.42 11.62 -9.35
C ASN A 17 -15.25 11.45 -10.35
N ILE A 18 -14.07 11.13 -9.84
CA ILE A 18 -12.88 10.88 -10.64
C ILE A 18 -12.94 9.40 -11.02
N LEU A 19 -13.38 9.14 -12.25
CA LEU A 19 -13.53 7.80 -12.82
C LEU A 19 -12.28 7.38 -13.60
N SER A 20 -11.37 8.33 -13.87
CA SER A 20 -10.18 8.10 -14.67
C SER A 20 -8.92 8.68 -14.04
N LEU A 21 -7.77 8.10 -14.41
CA LEU A 21 -6.45 8.59 -13.99
C LEU A 21 -6.15 10.01 -14.52
N GLU A 22 -6.68 10.37 -15.68
CA GLU A 22 -6.56 11.71 -16.26
C GLU A 22 -7.22 12.76 -15.36
N GLU A 23 -8.47 12.51 -14.94
CA GLU A 23 -9.20 13.36 -14.00
C GLU A 23 -8.49 13.43 -12.63
N PHE A 24 -7.86 12.32 -12.22
CA PHE A 24 -7.07 12.26 -10.99
C PHE A 24 -5.82 13.14 -11.08
N GLY A 25 -5.10 13.07 -12.19
CA GLY A 25 -3.93 13.91 -12.48
C GLY A 25 -4.29 15.39 -12.51
N LYS A 26 -5.33 15.75 -13.26
CA LYS A 26 -5.87 17.12 -13.33
C LYS A 26 -6.26 17.67 -11.96
N ASN A 27 -6.92 16.85 -11.12
CA ASN A 27 -7.30 17.24 -9.76
C ASN A 27 -6.09 17.60 -8.87
N ARG A 28 -4.94 16.96 -9.11
CA ARG A 28 -3.70 17.20 -8.37
C ARG A 28 -2.72 18.15 -9.07
N GLY A 29 -3.13 18.79 -10.16
CA GLY A 29 -2.26 19.69 -10.95
C GLY A 29 -1.08 18.97 -11.60
N LEU A 30 -1.21 17.67 -11.83
CA LEU A 30 -0.26 16.85 -12.58
C LEU A 30 -0.74 16.85 -14.03
N GLU A 31 -0.22 17.74 -14.87
CA GLU A 31 -0.57 17.78 -16.29
C GLU A 31 0.38 16.85 -17.07
N LYS A 32 -0.15 15.73 -17.55
CA LYS A 32 0.47 14.93 -18.62
C LYS A 32 -0.43 14.94 -19.86
N THR A 33 0.15 14.65 -21.03
CA THR A 33 -0.65 14.44 -22.24
C THR A 33 -1.49 13.17 -22.11
N LYS A 34 -2.63 13.11 -22.80
CA LYS A 34 -3.50 11.91 -22.82
C LYS A 34 -2.72 10.66 -23.24
N GLU A 35 -1.87 10.79 -24.26
CA GLU A 35 -0.98 9.72 -24.74
C GLU A 35 0.00 9.24 -23.66
N ALA A 36 0.55 10.15 -22.85
CA ALA A 36 1.44 9.76 -21.76
C ALA A 36 0.70 8.95 -20.68
N TYR A 37 -0.57 9.26 -20.39
CA TYR A 37 -1.39 8.45 -19.48
C TYR A 37 -1.70 7.07 -20.06
N THR A 38 -2.03 6.98 -21.35
CA THR A 38 -2.31 5.72 -22.03
C THR A 38 -1.06 4.83 -22.08
N ASN A 39 0.09 5.38 -22.44
CA ASN A 39 1.34 4.64 -22.46
C ASN A 39 1.75 4.14 -21.06
N GLU A 40 1.53 4.96 -20.03
CA GLU A 40 1.74 4.51 -18.64
C GLU A 40 0.74 3.42 -18.25
N MET A 41 -0.53 3.53 -18.66
CA MET A 41 -1.52 2.45 -18.46
C MET A 41 -1.03 1.14 -19.03
N GLU A 42 -0.66 1.13 -20.31
CA GLU A 42 -0.18 -0.07 -21.01
C GLU A 42 1.10 -0.64 -20.36
N GLN A 43 2.00 0.22 -19.88
CA GLN A 43 3.20 -0.20 -19.16
C GLN A 43 2.86 -0.91 -17.84
N PHE A 44 1.91 -0.36 -17.08
CA PHE A 44 1.57 -0.84 -15.74
C PHE A 44 0.47 -1.92 -15.71
N GLU A 45 -0.21 -2.18 -16.81
CA GLU A 45 -1.18 -3.29 -16.97
C GLU A 45 -0.54 -4.66 -16.69
N SER A 46 0.76 -4.79 -16.92
CA SER A 46 1.48 -6.06 -16.79
C SER A 46 1.83 -6.45 -15.35
N ASN A 47 1.97 -5.49 -14.42
CA ASN A 47 2.42 -5.76 -13.06
C ASN A 47 1.97 -4.70 -12.04
N LEU A 48 1.19 -5.13 -11.03
CA LEU A 48 0.75 -4.28 -9.93
C LEU A 48 1.91 -3.70 -9.13
N ALA A 49 3.01 -4.45 -8.93
CA ALA A 49 4.14 -3.98 -8.15
C ALA A 49 4.80 -2.75 -8.79
N ASP A 50 4.93 -2.74 -10.12
CA ASP A 50 5.51 -1.63 -10.87
C ASP A 50 4.54 -0.43 -10.90
N ALA A 51 3.24 -0.69 -11.05
CA ALA A 51 2.20 0.34 -10.95
C ALA A 51 2.26 1.09 -9.60
N MET A 52 2.54 0.36 -8.51
CA MET A 52 2.62 0.95 -7.18
C MET A 52 3.90 1.76 -6.92
N GLN A 53 4.93 1.64 -7.76
CA GLN A 53 6.13 2.51 -7.67
C GLN A 53 5.83 3.93 -8.18
N CYS A 54 4.88 4.09 -9.10
CA CYS A 54 4.46 5.39 -9.56
C CYS A 54 3.49 6.02 -8.54
N SER A 55 3.92 7.11 -7.90
CA SER A 55 3.14 7.79 -6.86
C SER A 55 1.72 8.18 -7.31
N MET A 56 1.54 8.56 -8.57
CA MET A 56 0.24 8.91 -9.13
C MET A 56 -0.70 7.69 -9.20
N TRP A 57 -0.19 6.57 -9.73
CA TRP A 57 -0.91 5.31 -9.84
C TRP A 57 -1.24 4.70 -8.48
N ALA A 58 -0.28 4.66 -7.57
CA ALA A 58 -0.49 4.20 -6.20
C ALA A 58 -1.62 4.98 -5.50
N ASN A 59 -1.63 6.32 -5.66
CA ASN A 59 -2.67 7.16 -5.08
C ASN A 59 -4.04 6.98 -5.75
N TYR A 60 -4.07 6.80 -7.07
CA TYR A 60 -5.31 6.52 -7.81
C TYR A 60 -5.90 5.16 -7.39
N PHE A 61 -5.09 4.11 -7.41
CA PHE A 61 -5.50 2.76 -7.03
C PHE A 61 -5.93 2.69 -5.56
N HIS A 62 -5.23 3.39 -4.67
CA HIS A 62 -5.65 3.51 -3.26
C HIS A 62 -7.02 4.16 -3.11
N ARG A 63 -7.31 5.21 -3.87
CA ARG A 63 -8.64 5.82 -3.89
C ARG A 63 -9.69 4.86 -4.46
N TYR A 64 -9.36 4.16 -5.54
CA TYR A 64 -10.21 3.13 -6.13
C TYR A 64 -10.57 2.06 -5.08
N CYS A 65 -9.59 1.45 -4.44
CA CYS A 65 -9.82 0.45 -3.38
C CYS A 65 -10.71 1.00 -2.26
N ARG A 66 -10.49 2.25 -1.82
CA ARG A 66 -11.34 2.89 -0.81
C ARG A 66 -12.79 3.08 -1.25
N LEU A 67 -13.04 3.49 -2.49
CA LEU A 67 -14.40 3.65 -3.03
C LEU A 67 -15.12 2.31 -3.20
N HIS A 68 -14.35 1.23 -3.39
CA HIS A 68 -14.84 -0.13 -3.55
C HIS A 68 -14.77 -0.96 -2.26
N TYR A 69 -14.54 -0.33 -1.09
CA TYR A 69 -14.48 -1.00 0.22
C TYR A 69 -13.49 -2.18 0.26
N ALA A 70 -12.34 -2.01 -0.38
CA ALA A 70 -11.26 -3.00 -0.48
C ALA A 70 -9.87 -2.41 -0.17
N GLU A 71 -9.84 -1.27 0.55
CA GLU A 71 -8.62 -0.52 0.90
C GLU A 71 -7.68 -1.36 1.76
N GLU A 72 -8.22 -2.19 2.64
CA GLU A 72 -7.48 -3.08 3.53
C GLU A 72 -6.53 -4.01 2.78
N ASN A 73 -6.93 -4.51 1.61
CA ASN A 73 -6.09 -5.40 0.79
C ASN A 73 -4.85 -4.68 0.26
N LEU A 74 -5.01 -3.42 -0.18
CA LEU A 74 -3.90 -2.63 -0.68
C LEU A 74 -2.96 -2.21 0.46
N VAL A 75 -3.52 -1.75 1.59
CA VAL A 75 -2.73 -1.33 2.75
C VAL A 75 -1.94 -2.50 3.32
N PHE A 76 -2.56 -3.68 3.45
CA PHE A 76 -1.90 -4.91 3.85
C PHE A 76 -0.71 -5.24 2.93
N TRP A 77 -0.93 -5.20 1.61
CA TRP A 77 0.12 -5.48 0.63
C TRP A 77 1.29 -4.49 0.75
N GLN A 78 1.02 -3.18 0.90
CA GLN A 78 2.06 -2.16 1.05
C GLN A 78 2.89 -2.35 2.33
N GLU A 79 2.24 -2.62 3.46
CA GLU A 79 2.94 -2.89 4.71
C GLU A 79 3.79 -4.17 4.61
N LEU A 80 3.28 -5.21 3.94
CA LEU A 80 4.03 -6.44 3.72
C LEU A 80 5.25 -6.23 2.81
N GLN A 81 5.13 -5.45 1.72
CA GLN A 81 6.27 -5.09 0.88
C GLN A 81 7.33 -4.31 1.66
N HIS A 82 6.91 -3.40 2.54
CA HIS A 82 7.83 -2.68 3.41
C HIS A 82 8.59 -3.63 4.34
N VAL A 83 7.91 -4.57 5.00
CA VAL A 83 8.57 -5.59 5.84
C VAL A 83 9.54 -6.45 5.00
N LYS A 84 9.14 -6.91 3.81
CA LYS A 84 10.03 -7.67 2.91
C LYS A 84 11.27 -6.90 2.50
N SER A 85 11.14 -5.60 2.22
CA SER A 85 12.27 -4.74 1.85
C SER A 85 13.30 -4.59 2.96
N LEU A 86 12.86 -4.67 4.23
CA LEU A 86 13.76 -4.66 5.39
C LEU A 86 14.49 -6.00 5.57
N GLN A 87 13.88 -7.11 5.14
CA GLN A 87 14.45 -8.45 5.22
C GLN A 87 15.49 -8.72 4.12
N ILE A 88 15.30 -8.18 2.90
CA ILE A 88 16.16 -8.42 1.73
C ILE A 88 17.46 -7.58 1.75
N GLY A 89 17.70 -6.79 2.80
CA GLY A 89 18.93 -6.01 2.99
C GLY A 89 20.23 -6.81 3.20
N GLU A 90 20.29 -8.09 2.78
CA GLU A 90 21.41 -9.01 2.98
C GLU A 90 22.26 -9.31 1.72
N SER A 91 22.01 -8.70 0.56
CA SER A 91 22.95 -8.82 -0.57
C SER A 91 23.35 -7.47 -1.16
N ASP A 92 24.60 -7.08 -0.91
CA ASP A 92 25.42 -6.09 -1.63
C ASP A 92 25.36 -4.59 -1.29
N GLN A 93 24.68 -4.14 -0.23
CA GLN A 93 24.86 -2.76 0.27
C GLN A 93 25.10 -2.68 1.79
N ALA A 94 26.07 -3.46 2.27
CA ALA A 94 26.61 -3.42 3.64
C ALA A 94 27.35 -2.11 4.00
N LEU A 95 27.26 -1.06 3.19
CA LEU A 95 27.90 0.22 3.42
C LEU A 95 26.90 1.32 3.03
N LEU A 96 25.99 1.72 3.94
CA LEU A 96 25.59 3.13 4.16
C LEU A 96 24.38 3.39 5.08
N ASN A 97 23.55 2.41 5.46
CA ASN A 97 22.28 2.75 6.14
C ASN A 97 22.24 2.37 7.62
N ALA A 98 22.11 3.40 8.48
CA ALA A 98 21.91 3.34 9.92
C ALA A 98 20.54 2.76 10.39
N ASN A 99 19.92 1.90 9.58
CA ASN A 99 18.54 1.41 9.76
C ASN A 99 18.46 -0.12 9.65
N THR A 100 19.48 -0.85 10.14
CA THR A 100 19.40 -2.31 10.25
C THR A 100 18.37 -2.65 11.32
N VAL A 101 17.18 -3.09 10.88
CA VAL A 101 16.12 -3.51 11.80
C VAL A 101 16.53 -4.84 12.41
N THR A 102 16.52 -4.91 13.73
CA THR A 102 16.92 -6.14 14.44
C THR A 102 15.88 -7.24 14.23
N GLU A 103 16.28 -8.50 14.33
CA GLU A 103 15.36 -9.64 14.23
C GLU A 103 14.13 -9.52 15.17
N PRO A 104 14.27 -9.09 16.44
CA PRO A 104 13.12 -8.86 17.31
C PRO A 104 12.18 -7.76 16.80
N GLU A 105 12.71 -6.65 16.29
CA GLU A 105 11.89 -5.56 15.74
C GLU A 105 11.13 -6.00 14.47
N MET A 106 11.74 -6.88 13.66
CA MET A 106 11.10 -7.49 12.51
C MET A 106 9.95 -8.40 12.93
N ARG A 107 10.15 -9.26 13.94
CA ARG A 107 9.10 -10.11 14.52
C ARG A 107 7.94 -9.28 15.05
N ASP A 108 8.22 -8.22 15.80
CA ASP A 108 7.22 -7.28 16.32
C ASP A 108 6.39 -6.61 15.21
N ARG A 109 7.05 -6.24 14.10
CA ARG A 109 6.35 -5.68 12.93
C ARG A 109 5.43 -6.71 12.27
N ILE A 110 5.90 -7.94 12.09
CA ILE A 110 5.10 -9.03 11.53
C ILE A 110 3.90 -9.31 12.44
N LYS A 111 4.09 -9.38 13.76
CA LYS A 111 3.01 -9.61 14.73
C LYS A 111 1.93 -8.54 14.62
N ARG A 112 2.29 -7.24 14.60
CA ARG A 112 1.33 -6.15 14.39
C ARG A 112 0.58 -6.24 13.07
N LEU A 113 1.23 -6.73 12.02
CA LEU A 113 0.65 -6.87 10.69
C LEU A 113 -0.38 -8.01 10.69
N VAL A 114 -0.06 -9.14 11.32
CA VAL A 114 -1.01 -10.27 11.51
C VAL A 114 -2.19 -9.84 12.38
N GLU A 115 -1.94 -9.19 13.51
CA GLU A 115 -2.99 -8.68 14.41
C GLU A 115 -3.95 -7.71 13.71
N ARG A 116 -3.42 -6.85 12.83
CA ARG A 116 -4.21 -5.83 12.15
C ARG A 116 -4.92 -6.33 10.90
N PHE A 117 -4.40 -7.28 10.16
CA PHE A 117 -4.98 -7.65 8.86
C PHE A 117 -5.46 -9.09 8.77
N ILE A 118 -4.98 -9.99 9.62
CA ILE A 118 -5.22 -11.44 9.48
C ILE A 118 -6.19 -11.95 10.54
N LEU A 119 -6.01 -11.54 11.80
CA LEU A 119 -6.83 -12.02 12.91
C LEU A 119 -8.31 -11.74 12.70
N GLU A 120 -9.12 -12.66 13.22
CA GLU A 120 -10.58 -12.49 13.24
C GLU A 120 -10.99 -11.26 14.03
N ASP A 121 -12.10 -10.65 13.61
CA ASP A 121 -12.66 -9.41 14.16
C ASP A 121 -11.79 -8.15 14.01
N SER A 122 -10.69 -8.21 13.25
CA SER A 122 -9.95 -6.99 12.93
C SER A 122 -10.78 -6.05 12.03
N PRO A 123 -10.83 -4.74 12.32
CA PRO A 123 -11.50 -3.76 11.45
C PRO A 123 -10.86 -3.61 10.06
N TYR A 124 -9.64 -4.14 9.87
CA TYR A 124 -8.93 -4.17 8.59
C TYR A 124 -8.65 -5.60 8.12
N GLN A 125 -9.48 -6.56 8.54
CA GLN A 125 -9.31 -7.97 8.16
C GLN A 125 -9.35 -8.13 6.63
N VAL A 126 -8.29 -8.70 6.06
CA VAL A 126 -8.24 -9.03 4.64
C VAL A 126 -9.01 -10.31 4.35
N ASN A 127 -9.63 -10.36 3.18
CA ASN A 127 -10.38 -11.52 2.75
C ASN A 127 -9.44 -12.62 2.24
N ILE A 128 -9.12 -13.57 3.12
CA ILE A 128 -8.29 -14.74 2.82
C ILE A 128 -8.99 -16.02 3.28
N ASP A 129 -8.63 -17.14 2.66
CA ASP A 129 -9.18 -18.45 3.00
C ASP A 129 -8.88 -18.82 4.45
N HIS A 130 -9.84 -19.48 5.11
CA HIS A 130 -9.70 -19.93 6.50
C HIS A 130 -8.47 -20.80 6.71
N SER A 131 -8.15 -21.70 5.76
CA SER A 131 -6.94 -22.55 5.84
C SER A 131 -5.66 -21.72 5.86
N MET A 132 -5.59 -20.65 5.07
CA MET A 132 -4.45 -19.74 5.01
C MET A 132 -4.34 -18.92 6.30
N ARG A 133 -5.46 -18.45 6.85
CA ARG A 133 -5.50 -17.74 8.15
C ARG A 133 -4.94 -18.63 9.25
N GLN A 134 -5.42 -19.86 9.37
CA GLN A 134 -4.96 -20.81 10.37
C GLN A 134 -3.45 -21.09 10.26
N GLN A 135 -2.95 -21.27 9.04
CA GLN A 135 -1.51 -21.46 8.79
C GLN A 135 -0.68 -20.26 9.24
N ILE A 136 -1.13 -19.03 8.98
CA ILE A 136 -0.44 -17.81 9.40
C ILE A 136 -0.42 -17.70 10.93
N GLU A 137 -1.54 -18.00 11.59
CA GLU A 137 -1.63 -18.00 13.05
C GLU A 137 -0.73 -19.06 13.70
N ASP A 138 -0.65 -20.26 13.13
CA ASP A 138 0.22 -21.31 13.63
C ASP A 138 1.70 -20.96 13.43
N ASN A 139 2.05 -20.31 12.31
CA ASN A 139 3.39 -19.74 12.08
C ASN A 139 3.71 -18.60 13.05
N LEU A 140 2.72 -17.85 13.53
CA LEU A 140 2.95 -16.81 14.53
C LEU A 140 3.28 -17.40 15.89
N LYS A 141 2.63 -18.51 16.28
CA LYS A 141 2.91 -19.20 17.56
C LYS A 141 4.31 -19.80 17.62
N THR A 142 4.90 -20.17 16.48
CA THR A 142 6.28 -20.67 16.42
C THR A 142 7.32 -19.54 16.47
N LEU A 143 6.88 -18.28 16.34
CA LEU A 143 7.74 -17.10 16.47
C LEU A 143 7.82 -16.56 17.91
N GLU A 144 6.99 -17.07 18.84
CA GLU A 144 7.02 -16.79 20.29
C GLU A 144 8.02 -17.70 21.02
#